data_AF-A0A936BBX7-F1
#
_entry.id   AF-A0A936BBX7-F1
#
_cell.length_a   1.000
_cell.length_b   1.000
_cell.length_c   1.000
_cell.angle_alpha   90.00
_cell.angle_beta   90.00
_cell.angle_gamma   90.00
#
_symmetry.space_group_name_H-M   'P 1'
#
loop_
_entity.id
_entity.type
_entity.pdbx_description
1 polymer ?
#
loop_
_entity_poly.entity_id
_entity_poly.type
_entity_poly.pdbx_seq_one_letter_code
_entity_poly.pdbx_strand_id
1 'polypeptide(L)'
;MPSQQPELIYTPNGQLFVGRVTEQEDMRYALRDMLQPNRDDETLPAIFLLYGDGGIGKTSLSQRFEAIASEEEPFAGAFQILRVDWEEQRRRVPALQVAREQISPDTVLELFYKQAAKEWGDKAFTQYQQVKAQLHEVEQEAEKRFPARGMGMKWGVS
;
A
#
# COMPACT_ATOMS: atom_id res chain seq x y z
N MET A 1 -16.67 33.62 -23.84
CA MET A 1 -15.82 32.81 -22.93
C MET A 1 -16.76 31.97 -22.09
N PRO A 2 -16.87 30.64 -22.29
CA PRO A 2 -17.67 29.84 -21.38
C PRO A 2 -16.93 29.85 -20.03
N SER A 3 -17.60 30.43 -19.04
CA SER A 3 -17.23 30.33 -17.64
C SER A 3 -17.17 28.85 -17.27
N GLN A 4 -15.98 28.26 -17.17
CA GLN A 4 -15.81 27.00 -16.48
C GLN A 4 -16.20 27.25 -15.04
N GLN A 5 -17.41 26.80 -14.66
CA GLN A 5 -17.77 26.72 -13.26
C GLN A 5 -16.71 25.84 -12.60
N PRO A 6 -16.13 26.25 -11.45
CA PRO A 6 -15.24 25.36 -10.72
C PRO A 6 -16.05 24.12 -10.39
N GLU A 7 -15.61 22.98 -10.89
CA GLU A 7 -16.24 21.71 -10.61
C GLU A 7 -16.21 21.52 -9.09
N LEU A 8 -17.40 21.45 -8.48
CA LEU A 8 -17.51 21.25 -7.04
C LEU A 8 -17.14 19.79 -6.77
N ILE A 9 -15.90 19.60 -6.33
CA ILE A 9 -15.37 18.28 -6.01
C ILE A 9 -15.73 17.94 -4.58
N TYR A 10 -16.22 16.72 -4.36
CA TYR A 10 -16.51 16.20 -3.03
C TYR A 10 -15.56 15.04 -2.72
N THR A 11 -15.12 14.93 -1.48
CA THR A 11 -14.44 13.75 -0.95
C THR A 11 -15.40 12.55 -0.89
N PRO A 12 -14.90 11.30 -0.75
CA PRO A 12 -15.76 10.12 -0.62
C PRO A 12 -16.76 10.15 0.55
N ASN A 13 -16.52 10.98 1.57
CA ASN A 13 -17.45 11.21 2.68
C ASN A 13 -18.41 12.40 2.46
N GLY A 14 -18.49 12.94 1.23
CA GLY A 14 -19.43 13.98 0.83
C GLY A 14 -19.05 15.41 1.27
N GLN A 15 -17.81 15.64 1.71
CA GLN A 15 -17.35 16.98 2.08
C GLN A 15 -16.81 17.72 0.85
N LEU A 16 -17.12 19.00 0.74
CA LEU A 16 -16.62 19.82 -0.36
C LEU A 16 -15.09 19.96 -0.25
N PHE A 17 -14.38 19.53 -1.29
CA PHE A 17 -12.93 19.61 -1.40
C PHE A 17 -12.56 20.84 -2.24
N VAL A 18 -12.19 21.93 -1.58
CA VAL A 18 -11.86 23.21 -2.24
C VAL A 18 -10.35 23.44 -2.21
N GLY A 19 -9.77 23.78 -3.37
CA GLY A 19 -8.35 24.13 -3.52
C GLY A 19 -7.46 22.95 -3.91
N ARG A 20 -6.14 23.09 -3.65
CA ARG A 20 -5.12 22.07 -3.99
C ARG A 20 -5.08 21.70 -5.48
N VAL A 21 -5.32 22.69 -6.34
CA VAL A 21 -5.39 22.50 -7.79
C VAL A 21 -4.04 22.05 -8.33
N THR A 22 -2.95 22.66 -7.86
CA THR A 22 -1.60 22.28 -8.26
C THR A 22 -1.30 20.83 -7.92
N GLU A 23 -1.58 20.40 -6.68
CA GLU A 23 -1.34 19.02 -6.27
C GLU A 23 -2.18 18.00 -7.07
N GLN A 24 -3.43 18.35 -7.41
CA GLN A 24 -4.26 17.50 -8.27
C GLN A 24 -3.73 17.45 -9.71
N GLU A 25 -3.23 18.56 -10.25
CA GLU A 25 -2.60 18.56 -11.58
C GLU A 25 -1.29 17.75 -11.59
N ASP A 26 -0.48 17.84 -10.55
CA ASP A 26 0.75 17.03 -10.41
C ASP A 26 0.41 15.53 -10.36
N MET A 27 -0.65 15.16 -9.64
CA MET A 27 -1.18 13.79 -9.61
C MET A 27 -1.62 13.31 -11.01
N ARG A 28 -2.40 14.14 -11.73
CA ARG A 28 -2.84 13.81 -13.11
C ARG A 28 -1.67 13.69 -14.06
N TYR A 29 -0.68 14.58 -13.96
CA TYR A 29 0.52 14.53 -14.77
C TYR A 29 1.26 13.19 -14.58
N ALA A 30 1.47 12.78 -13.33
CA ALA A 30 2.11 11.51 -13.04
C ALA A 30 1.31 10.30 -13.52
N LEU A 31 -0.02 10.29 -13.36
CA LEU A 31 -0.84 9.20 -13.89
C LEU A 31 -0.75 9.11 -15.42
N ARG A 32 -0.69 10.25 -16.13
CA ARG A 32 -0.49 10.26 -17.60
C ARG A 32 0.86 9.68 -17.98
N ASP A 33 1.91 10.05 -17.27
CA ASP A 33 3.26 9.53 -17.47
C ASP A 33 3.30 8.00 -17.30
N MET A 34 2.61 7.47 -16.27
CA MET A 34 2.48 6.03 -16.06
C MET A 34 1.68 5.30 -17.15
N LEU A 35 0.73 5.96 -17.82
CA LEU A 35 -0.02 5.37 -18.95
C LEU A 35 0.78 5.36 -20.26
N GLN A 36 1.78 6.24 -20.39
CA GLN A 36 2.61 6.37 -21.58
C GLN A 36 4.08 6.18 -21.24
N PRO A 37 4.49 4.98 -20.79
CA PRO A 37 5.90 4.75 -20.50
C PRO A 37 6.71 4.95 -21.77
N ASN A 38 7.70 5.86 -21.74
CA ASN A 38 8.64 6.01 -22.83
C ASN A 38 9.29 4.65 -23.10
N ARG A 39 9.19 4.16 -24.34
CA ARG A 39 9.58 2.78 -24.72
C ARG A 39 11.07 2.46 -24.50
N ASP A 40 11.87 3.48 -24.23
CA ASP A 40 13.32 3.40 -24.05
C ASP A 40 13.76 3.53 -22.58
N ASP A 41 12.85 3.87 -21.65
CA ASP A 41 13.14 3.98 -20.22
C ASP A 41 12.49 2.83 -19.43
N GLU A 42 13.22 2.28 -18.46
CA GLU A 42 12.66 1.34 -17.48
C GLU A 42 11.42 1.95 -16.82
N THR A 43 10.34 1.18 -16.73
CA THR A 43 9.10 1.60 -16.06
C THR A 43 9.37 1.68 -14.56
N LEU A 44 9.78 2.86 -14.08
CA LEU A 44 10.07 3.08 -12.67
C LEU A 44 8.78 3.32 -11.88
N PRO A 45 8.67 2.75 -10.67
CA PRO A 45 7.53 3.03 -9.80
C PRO A 45 7.57 4.48 -9.32
N ALA A 46 6.45 5.21 -9.47
CA ALA A 46 6.28 6.53 -8.89
C ALA A 46 5.92 6.43 -7.40
N ILE A 47 6.61 7.21 -6.55
CA ILE A 47 6.33 7.31 -5.12
C ILE A 47 5.92 8.74 -4.79
N PHE A 48 4.70 8.91 -4.25
CA PHE A 48 4.21 10.18 -3.74
C PHE A 48 4.34 10.24 -2.22
N LEU A 49 5.03 11.27 -1.73
CA LEU A 49 5.09 11.56 -0.29
C LEU A 49 4.25 12.80 0.03
N LEU A 50 3.06 12.57 0.57
CA LEU A 50 2.20 13.65 1.08
C LEU A 50 2.64 14.05 2.48
N TYR A 51 3.27 15.22 2.62
CA TYR A 51 3.71 15.77 3.90
C TYR A 51 3.03 17.11 4.21
N GLY A 52 2.92 17.44 5.50
CA GLY A 52 2.32 18.69 5.96
C GLY A 52 1.74 18.54 7.36
N ASP A 53 1.36 19.66 7.98
CA ASP A 53 0.85 19.68 9.34
C ASP A 53 -0.50 18.95 9.51
N GLY A 54 -0.84 18.63 10.75
CA GLY A 54 -2.11 18.01 11.11
C GLY A 54 -3.30 18.84 10.64
N GLY A 55 -4.38 18.20 10.19
CA GLY A 55 -5.61 18.89 9.78
C GLY A 55 -5.58 19.58 8.42
N ILE A 56 -4.46 19.56 7.70
CA ILE A 56 -4.33 20.25 6.40
C ILE A 56 -5.00 19.53 5.20
N GLY A 57 -5.66 18.40 5.46
CA GLY A 57 -6.41 17.65 4.43
C GLY A 57 -5.62 16.58 3.66
N LYS A 58 -4.48 16.09 4.19
CA LYS A 58 -3.68 15.03 3.53
C LYS A 58 -4.50 13.77 3.21
N THR A 59 -5.32 13.32 4.15
CA THR A 59 -6.21 12.16 3.96
C THR A 59 -7.25 12.41 2.87
N SER A 60 -7.83 13.61 2.85
CA SER A 60 -8.77 14.02 1.81
C SER A 60 -8.10 14.12 0.44
N LEU A 61 -6.85 14.59 0.39
CA LEU A 61 -6.06 14.69 -0.84
C LEU A 61 -5.66 13.29 -1.36
N SER A 62 -5.31 12.34 -0.50
CA SER A 62 -5.04 10.95 -0.95
C SER A 62 -6.31 10.25 -1.44
N GLN A 63 -7.45 10.48 -0.79
CA GLN A 63 -8.75 10.02 -1.28
C GLN A 63 -9.12 10.66 -2.62
N ARG A 64 -8.78 11.94 -2.81
CA ARG A 64 -8.98 12.60 -4.09
C ARG A 64 -8.08 12.01 -5.17
N PHE A 65 -6.85 11.64 -4.85
CA PHE A 65 -5.96 10.98 -5.80
C PHE A 65 -6.52 9.63 -6.26
N GLU A 66 -7.02 8.82 -5.31
CA GLU A 66 -7.75 7.59 -5.61
C GLU A 66 -8.92 7.84 -6.56
N ALA A 67 -9.77 8.82 -6.26
CA ALA A 67 -10.90 9.20 -7.12
C ALA A 67 -10.46 9.64 -8.53
N ILE A 68 -9.39 10.45 -8.65
CA ILE A 68 -8.83 10.84 -9.96
C ILE A 68 -8.41 9.60 -10.75
N ALA A 69 -7.69 8.67 -10.10
CA ALA A 69 -7.20 7.46 -10.76
C ALA A 69 -8.32 6.47 -11.14
N SER A 70 -9.43 6.44 -10.40
CA SER A 70 -10.54 5.50 -10.63
C SER A 70 -11.66 6.04 -11.50
N GLU A 71 -11.94 7.35 -11.47
CA GLU A 71 -13.18 7.93 -12.03
C GLU A 71 -12.92 8.92 -13.18
N GLU A 72 -11.77 9.58 -13.24
CA GLU A 72 -11.51 10.59 -14.28
C GLU A 72 -10.95 9.95 -15.56
N GLU A 73 -11.49 10.34 -16.71
CA GLU A 73 -10.88 10.02 -18.00
C GLU A 73 -9.55 10.79 -18.17
N PRO A 74 -8.48 10.18 -18.72
CA PRO A 74 -8.42 8.84 -19.33
C PRO A 74 -7.98 7.72 -18.38
N PHE A 75 -8.00 7.93 -17.07
CA PHE A 75 -7.46 7.00 -16.07
C PHE A 75 -8.45 5.92 -15.63
N ALA A 76 -9.74 6.21 -15.77
CA ALA A 76 -10.82 5.31 -15.38
C ALA A 76 -10.61 3.90 -15.96
N GLY A 77 -10.51 2.91 -15.06
CA GLY A 77 -10.27 1.50 -15.41
C GLY A 77 -8.85 1.16 -15.88
N ALA A 78 -7.94 2.13 -15.96
CA ALA A 78 -6.55 1.90 -16.38
C ALA A 78 -5.65 1.37 -15.25
N PHE A 79 -6.06 1.53 -13.98
CA PHE A 79 -5.30 1.12 -12.81
C PHE A 79 -6.09 0.16 -11.91
N GLN A 80 -5.39 -0.80 -11.31
CA GLN A 80 -5.86 -1.52 -10.14
C GLN A 80 -5.39 -0.77 -8.90
N ILE A 81 -6.33 -0.28 -8.09
CA ILE A 81 -6.03 0.59 -6.95
C ILE A 81 -6.22 -0.17 -5.64
N LEU A 82 -5.20 -0.12 -4.78
CA LEU A 82 -5.22 -0.73 -3.45
C LEU A 82 -5.00 0.34 -2.38
N ARG A 83 -6.04 0.66 -1.62
CA ARG A 83 -5.93 1.55 -0.47
C ARG A 83 -5.58 0.78 0.80
N VAL A 84 -4.49 1.16 1.45
CA VAL A 84 -4.07 0.60 2.75
C VAL A 84 -3.98 1.71 3.78
N ASP A 85 -4.90 1.70 4.76
CA ASP A 85 -4.84 2.59 5.91
C ASP A 85 -3.97 1.98 7.01
N TRP A 86 -2.72 2.41 7.11
CA TRP A 86 -1.76 1.81 8.06
C TRP A 86 -2.16 1.98 9.53
N GLU A 87 -2.83 3.08 9.87
CA GLU A 87 -3.25 3.35 11.24
C GLU A 87 -4.41 2.42 11.63
N GLU A 88 -5.39 2.23 10.74
CA GLU A 88 -6.47 1.27 10.92
C GLU A 88 -5.92 -0.16 11.06
N GLN A 89 -4.94 -0.53 10.22
CA GLN A 89 -4.33 -1.85 10.27
C GLN A 89 -3.54 -2.08 11.56
N ARG A 90 -2.77 -1.09 12.04
CA ARG A 90 -2.07 -1.18 13.34
C ARG A 90 -3.03 -1.43 14.51
N ARG A 91 -4.24 -0.86 14.47
CA ARG A 91 -5.25 -1.08 15.51
C ARG A 91 -5.80 -2.50 15.51
N ARG A 92 -5.81 -3.19 14.36
CA ARG A 92 -6.44 -4.51 14.18
C ARG A 92 -5.47 -5.68 14.15
N VAL A 93 -4.23 -5.46 13.73
CA VAL A 93 -3.23 -6.51 13.51
C VAL A 93 -2.17 -6.46 14.61
N PRO A 94 -2.15 -7.42 15.55
CA PRO A 94 -1.18 -7.43 16.65
C PRO A 94 0.28 -7.40 16.19
N ALA A 95 0.61 -8.04 15.07
CA ALA A 95 1.96 -8.04 14.49
C ALA A 95 2.46 -6.64 14.06
N LEU A 96 1.58 -5.64 13.97
CA LEU A 96 1.94 -4.25 13.69
C LEU A 96 1.97 -3.35 14.94
N GLN A 97 1.68 -3.93 16.12
CA GLN A 97 1.72 -3.23 17.41
C GLN A 97 3.10 -3.32 18.08
N VAL A 98 4.14 -3.44 17.27
CA VAL A 98 5.55 -3.42 17.66
C VAL A 98 6.23 -2.15 17.16
N ALA A 99 7.48 -1.92 17.55
CA ALA A 99 8.28 -0.83 16.98
C ALA A 99 8.45 -1.04 15.47
N ARG A 100 8.56 0.06 14.70
CA ARG A 100 8.59 -0.01 13.21
C ARG A 100 9.71 -0.90 12.70
N GLU A 101 10.85 -0.86 13.37
CA GLU A 101 12.08 -1.60 13.03
C GLU A 101 11.94 -3.11 13.29
N GLN A 102 10.91 -3.52 14.04
CA GLN A 102 10.61 -4.91 14.38
C GLN A 102 9.51 -5.51 13.48
N ILE A 103 8.88 -4.69 12.62
CA ILE A 103 7.88 -5.18 11.67
C ILE A 103 8.63 -5.91 10.55
N SER A 104 8.40 -7.23 10.45
CA SER A 104 9.02 -8.03 9.38
C SER A 104 8.45 -7.66 8.01
N PRO A 105 9.26 -7.75 6.93
CA PRO A 105 8.77 -7.60 5.56
C PRO A 105 7.61 -8.55 5.23
N ASP A 106 7.64 -9.78 5.74
CA ASP A 106 6.58 -10.78 5.52
C ASP A 106 5.24 -10.34 6.09
N THR A 107 5.25 -9.67 7.25
CA THR A 107 4.03 -9.09 7.83
C THR A 107 3.43 -8.01 6.93
N VAL A 108 4.27 -7.18 6.31
CA VAL A 108 3.83 -6.14 5.36
C VAL A 108 3.26 -6.78 4.10
N LEU A 109 3.96 -7.76 3.52
CA LEU A 109 3.52 -8.46 2.31
C LEU A 109 2.21 -9.22 2.53
N GLU A 110 2.07 -9.90 3.68
CA GLU A 110 0.84 -10.60 4.03
C GLU A 110 -0.33 -9.64 4.19
N LEU A 111 -0.09 -8.43 4.73
CA LEU A 111 -1.11 -7.42 4.84
C LEU A 111 -1.56 -6.91 3.46
N PHE A 112 -0.62 -6.61 2.57
CA PHE A 112 -0.95 -6.22 1.20
C PHE A 112 -1.73 -7.30 0.48
N TYR A 113 -1.31 -8.57 0.62
CA TYR A 113 -2.06 -9.70 0.08
C TYR A 113 -3.49 -9.76 0.65
N LYS A 114 -3.68 -9.70 1.97
CA LYS A 114 -5.01 -9.76 2.59
C LYS A 114 -5.92 -8.63 2.11
N GLN A 115 -5.37 -7.42 1.98
CA GLN A 115 -6.13 -6.27 1.48
C GLN A 115 -6.46 -6.43 -0.01
N ALA A 116 -5.50 -6.87 -0.82
CA ALA A 116 -5.67 -7.03 -2.26
C ALA A 116 -6.61 -8.20 -2.61
N ALA A 117 -6.52 -9.32 -1.91
CA ALA A 117 -7.42 -10.45 -2.09
C ALA A 117 -8.87 -10.11 -1.72
N LYS A 118 -9.06 -9.21 -0.74
CA LYS A 118 -10.39 -8.68 -0.41
C LYS A 118 -10.96 -7.81 -1.53
N GLU A 119 -10.12 -6.99 -2.16
CA GLU A 119 -10.54 -6.02 -3.18
C GLU A 119 -10.70 -6.66 -4.57
N TRP A 120 -9.74 -7.48 -4.99
CA TRP A 120 -9.63 -8.01 -6.35
C TRP A 120 -9.89 -9.52 -6.45
N GLY A 121 -10.10 -10.18 -5.31
CA GLY A 121 -10.31 -11.62 -5.24
C GLY A 121 -9.00 -12.42 -5.15
N ASP A 122 -9.11 -13.61 -4.56
CA ASP A 122 -7.95 -14.41 -4.18
C ASP A 122 -7.28 -15.15 -5.35
N LYS A 123 -8.00 -15.33 -6.46
CA LYS A 123 -7.51 -16.08 -7.63
C LYS A 123 -6.30 -15.44 -8.30
N ALA A 124 -6.14 -14.12 -8.18
CA ALA A 124 -4.99 -13.41 -8.74
C ALA A 124 -3.68 -13.72 -7.99
N PHE A 125 -3.76 -14.33 -6.80
CA PHE A 125 -2.62 -14.50 -5.88
C PHE A 125 -2.20 -15.96 -5.66
N THR A 126 -2.63 -16.89 -6.53
CA THR A 126 -2.29 -18.32 -6.39
C THR A 126 -0.78 -18.56 -6.32
N GLN A 127 0.02 -17.86 -7.13
CA GLN A 127 1.49 -18.01 -7.09
C GLN A 127 2.08 -17.53 -5.75
N TYR A 128 1.59 -16.40 -5.22
CA TYR A 128 1.99 -15.91 -3.90
C TYR A 128 1.66 -16.93 -2.80
N GLN A 129 0.46 -17.53 -2.84
CA GLN A 129 0.06 -18.56 -1.89
C GLN A 129 0.96 -19.81 -1.97
N GLN A 130 1.34 -20.24 -3.18
CA GLN A 130 2.25 -21.37 -3.37
C GLN A 130 3.63 -21.11 -2.78
N VAL A 131 4.22 -19.94 -3.05
CA VAL A 131 5.53 -19.55 -2.50
C VAL A 131 5.48 -19.48 -0.98
N LYS A 132 4.41 -18.90 -0.42
CA LYS A 132 4.20 -18.84 1.03
C LYS A 132 4.10 -20.23 1.66
N ALA A 133 3.40 -21.16 1.02
CA ALA A 133 3.29 -22.54 1.49
C ALA A 133 4.65 -23.26 1.48
N GLN A 134 5.42 -23.11 0.40
CA GLN A 134 6.77 -23.68 0.28
C GLN A 134 7.72 -23.13 1.35
N LEU A 135 7.71 -21.82 1.59
CA LEU A 135 8.52 -21.20 2.64
C LEU A 135 8.18 -21.78 4.01
N HIS A 136 6.89 -21.93 4.30
CA HIS A 136 6.44 -22.50 5.56
C HIS A 136 6.88 -23.97 5.74
N GLU A 137 6.83 -24.78 4.68
CA GLU A 137 7.33 -26.16 4.70
C GLU A 137 8.84 -26.21 4.99
N VAL A 138 9.62 -25.36 4.33
CA VAL A 138 11.07 -25.26 4.54
C VAL A 138 11.40 -24.82 5.97
N GLU A 139 10.69 -23.84 6.52
CA GLU A 139 10.85 -23.39 7.91
C GLU A 139 10.54 -24.52 8.91
N GLN A 140 9.43 -25.24 8.71
CA GLN A 140 9.08 -26.38 9.56
C GLN A 140 10.11 -27.51 9.46
N GLU A 141 10.63 -27.80 8.28
CA GLU A 141 11.70 -28.78 8.10
C GLU A 141 13.00 -28.34 8.78
N ALA A 142 13.37 -27.07 8.68
CA ALA A 142 14.53 -26.50 9.34
C ALA A 142 14.39 -26.58 10.88
N GLU A 143 13.22 -26.28 11.43
CA GLU A 143 12.93 -26.36 12.86
C GLU A 143 12.97 -27.81 13.39
N LYS A 144 12.46 -28.76 12.60
CA LYS A 144 12.56 -30.20 12.92
C LYS A 144 13.99 -30.73 12.84
N ARG A 145 14.79 -30.20 11.91
CA ARG A 145 16.17 -30.65 11.64
C ARG A 145 17.20 -29.99 12.57
N PHE A 146 16.91 -28.79 13.04
CA PHE A 146 17.71 -28.02 13.99
C PHE A 146 16.84 -27.50 15.14
N PRO A 147 16.23 -28.39 15.96
CA PRO A 147 15.48 -27.93 17.12
C PRO A 147 16.43 -27.15 18.01
N ALA A 148 16.04 -25.94 18.41
CA ALA A 148 16.85 -25.03 19.22
C ALA A 148 17.57 -25.82 20.32
N ARG A 149 18.89 -26.00 20.16
CA ARG A 149 19.72 -26.65 21.17
C ARG A 149 19.54 -25.85 22.45
N GLY A 150 18.88 -26.43 23.45
CA GLY A 150 18.78 -25.87 24.78
C GLY A 150 20.17 -25.56 25.31
N MET A 151 20.60 -24.31 25.19
CA MET A 151 21.87 -23.83 25.70
C MET A 151 21.65 -23.24 27.09
N GLY A 152 21.17 -24.10 28.00
CA GLY A 152 21.45 -23.96 29.43
C GLY A 152 22.86 -24.48 29.69
N MET A 153 23.89 -23.78 29.20
CA MET A 153 25.27 -24.04 29.63
C MET A 153 25.46 -23.39 31.01
N LYS A 154 25.24 -24.19 32.06
CA LYS A 154 25.83 -23.94 33.37
C LYS A 154 27.35 -24.00 33.19
N TRP A 155 28.02 -22.87 33.23
CA TRP A 155 29.46 -22.82 33.48
C TRP A 155 29.68 -23.19 34.95
N GLY A 156 29.89 -24.48 35.21
CA GLY A 156 30.54 -24.92 36.43
C GLY A 156 32.02 -24.59 36.31
N VAL A 157 32.47 -23.58 37.05
CA VAL A 157 33.88 -23.38 37.35
C VAL A 157 34.12 -24.08 38.68
N SER A 158 34.88 -25.17 38.65
CA SER A 158 35.57 -25.73 39.82
C SER A 158 36.86 -24.96 40.06
#